data_AF-A0A3B9ZQI4-F1
#
_entry.id   AF-A0A3B9ZQI4-F1
#
_cell.length_a   1.000
_cell.length_b   1.000
_cell.length_c   1.000
_cell.angle_alpha   90.00
_cell.angle_beta   90.00
_cell.angle_gamma   90.00
#
_symmetry.space_group_name_H-M   'P 1'
#
loop_
_entity.id
_entity.type
_entity.pdbx_description
1 polymer ?
#
loop_
_entity_poly.entity_id
_entity_poly.type
_entity_poly.pdbx_seq_one_letter_code
_entity_poly.pdbx_strand_id
1 'polypeptide(L)'
;MMRILTVLLLVFLISGNLFSQDLVEWRGPNRTGNYPDQNLLKSWPEKGPQLLLELKDIGNGYSSPIVYKNTIYVTGRKDTLDFVSAYEMNGATKWETAYGRAWARSFPETRCTPTIENNRIYLVSGMGQVGCVDAISGKLIWTADAKSVYKGEPHRWGVAESVAISDKAVFYVTGGEETSVIALDKTTGQLIWKTRSMGGTSAYASSVIIEKAGMKLLLAQTANDLMAVNIENGEIIWSYNLAQHQSGETGKGGNTNTPLFLNNEIFVTSGYDHPALMLSLANDGRSVSLKWTNADFDCHLGGVVKLDKYIFGSNWINNTSGNWICVDWETGKTHYNTSWFNKGSIISADGLLYCYEEKSGNLALVRPNPEKFEVISSFKIHQGVGPHWAHPSIYDGKLLVRHGESLMVYELRKEVSKVN
;
A
#
# COMPACT_ATOMS: atom_id res chain seq x y z
N MET A 1 28.68 64.44 27.41
CA MET A 1 28.75 64.12 25.97
C MET A 1 29.30 62.71 25.84
N MET A 2 28.44 61.69 25.82
CA MET A 2 28.87 60.29 25.62
C MET A 2 27.71 59.55 24.95
N ARG A 3 27.85 59.30 23.64
CA ARG A 3 26.88 58.59 22.81
C ARG A 3 27.24 57.10 22.81
N ILE A 4 26.34 56.26 23.30
CA ILE A 4 26.39 54.80 23.16
C ILE A 4 25.85 54.47 21.76
N LEU A 5 26.64 53.75 20.97
CA LEU A 5 26.28 53.25 19.65
C LEU A 5 25.78 51.81 19.81
N THR A 6 24.48 51.58 19.64
CA THR A 6 23.90 50.23 19.59
C THR A 6 23.77 49.81 18.13
N VAL A 7 24.54 48.80 17.72
CA VAL A 7 24.42 48.14 16.41
C VAL A 7 23.35 47.06 16.52
N LEU A 8 22.24 47.21 15.80
CA LEU A 8 21.21 46.19 15.64
C LEU A 8 21.60 45.29 14.45
N LEU A 9 21.91 44.01 14.72
CA LEU A 9 22.13 43.00 13.70
C LEU A 9 20.77 42.38 13.31
N LEU A 10 20.23 42.71 12.13
CA LEU A 10 19.05 42.03 11.58
C LEU A 10 19.46 40.66 11.03
N VAL A 11 19.05 39.60 11.71
CA VAL A 11 19.13 38.22 11.19
C VAL A 11 17.91 38.01 10.28
N PHE A 12 18.13 38.00 8.97
CA PHE A 12 17.13 37.52 8.01
C PHE A 12 17.03 35.99 8.13
N LEU A 13 15.96 35.51 8.79
CA LEU A 13 15.53 34.12 8.71
C LEU A 13 15.03 33.87 7.28
N ILE A 14 15.87 33.26 6.45
CA ILE A 14 15.42 32.64 5.21
C ILE A 14 14.59 31.44 5.62
N SER A 15 13.28 31.63 5.73
CA SER A 15 12.31 30.54 5.75
C SER A 15 12.38 29.85 4.40
N GLY A 16 13.25 28.83 4.30
CA GLY A 16 13.22 27.90 3.20
C GLY A 16 11.83 27.29 3.15
N ASN A 17 11.12 27.51 2.04
CA ASN A 17 9.99 26.67 1.72
C ASN A 17 10.55 25.25 1.60
N LEU A 18 10.33 24.42 2.63
CA LEU A 18 10.39 22.99 2.47
C LEU A 18 9.37 22.67 1.39
N PHE A 19 9.86 22.40 0.17
CA PHE A 19 9.03 21.77 -0.84
C PHE A 19 8.55 20.46 -0.22
N SER A 20 7.31 20.44 0.25
CA SER A 20 6.65 19.20 0.59
C SER A 20 6.68 18.37 -0.70
N GLN A 21 7.38 17.25 -0.63
CA GLN A 21 7.53 16.35 -1.76
C GLN A 21 6.14 15.77 -2.04
N ASP A 22 5.57 16.06 -3.21
CA ASP A 22 4.25 15.57 -3.61
C ASP A 22 4.32 14.05 -3.88
N LEU A 23 4.35 13.25 -2.81
CA LEU A 23 4.44 11.80 -2.85
C LEU A 23 3.04 11.19 -2.72
N VAL A 24 2.66 10.34 -3.69
CA VAL A 24 1.43 9.55 -3.68
C VAL A 24 1.79 8.08 -3.77
N GLU A 25 1.33 7.29 -2.81
CA GLU A 25 1.72 5.88 -2.67
C GLU A 25 0.52 4.95 -2.43
N TRP A 26 0.78 3.66 -2.57
CA TRP A 26 -0.08 2.57 -2.10
C TRP A 26 -0.58 2.81 -0.67
N ARG A 27 -1.89 2.62 -0.45
CA ARG A 27 -2.56 2.80 0.85
C ARG A 27 -2.41 4.20 1.47
N GLY A 28 -2.18 5.22 0.66
CA GLY A 28 -2.10 6.61 1.12
C GLY A 28 -0.82 6.91 1.93
N PRO A 29 -0.80 8.02 2.67
CA PRO A 29 0.40 8.47 3.39
C PRO A 29 0.99 7.39 4.30
N ASN A 30 2.31 7.20 4.19
CA ASN A 30 3.07 6.21 4.95
C ASN A 30 2.57 4.76 4.78
N ARG A 31 1.76 4.48 3.74
CA ARG A 31 1.25 3.14 3.40
C ARG A 31 0.36 2.50 4.47
N THR A 32 -0.23 3.32 5.33
CA THR A 32 -0.99 2.88 6.51
C THR A 32 -2.44 2.51 6.23
N GLY A 33 -3.00 2.95 5.10
CA GLY A 33 -4.44 2.90 4.82
C GLY A 33 -5.23 4.02 5.48
N ASN A 34 -4.57 4.98 6.14
CA ASN A 34 -5.21 6.15 6.74
C ASN A 34 -5.10 7.34 5.78
N TYR A 35 -6.23 7.75 5.22
CA TYR A 35 -6.31 8.90 4.32
C TYR A 35 -6.60 10.18 5.11
N PRO A 36 -5.98 11.32 4.74
CA PRO A 36 -6.03 12.55 5.54
C PRO A 36 -7.34 13.33 5.39
N ASP A 37 -8.17 12.98 4.39
CA ASP A 37 -9.43 13.62 4.09
C ASP A 37 -10.35 13.75 5.32
N GLN A 38 -10.98 14.92 5.43
CA GLN A 38 -11.88 15.32 6.52
C GLN A 38 -13.22 15.82 5.95
N ASN A 39 -14.19 16.03 6.85
CA ASN A 39 -15.53 16.52 6.53
C ASN A 39 -16.29 15.60 5.56
N LEU A 40 -16.07 14.30 5.71
CA LEU A 40 -16.68 13.25 4.90
C LEU A 40 -18.07 12.89 5.43
N LEU A 41 -18.89 12.31 4.55
CA LEU A 41 -20.20 11.77 4.86
C LEU A 41 -20.07 10.75 6.01
N LYS A 42 -20.86 10.97 7.06
CA LYS A 42 -20.90 10.08 8.24
C LYS A 42 -21.91 8.94 8.10
N SER A 43 -22.67 8.92 7.01
CA SER A 43 -23.55 7.85 6.57
C SER A 43 -23.81 8.00 5.08
N TRP A 44 -24.17 6.90 4.42
CA TRP A 44 -24.51 6.88 2.99
C TRP A 44 -25.99 6.52 2.78
N PRO A 45 -26.60 6.99 1.68
CA PRO A 45 -27.86 6.43 1.19
C PRO A 45 -27.75 4.93 0.91
N GLU A 46 -28.89 4.23 0.86
CA GLU A 46 -28.95 2.78 0.57
C GLU A 46 -28.27 2.41 -0.76
N LYS A 47 -28.37 3.28 -1.77
CA LYS A 47 -27.71 3.10 -3.08
C LYS A 47 -26.23 3.50 -3.09
N GLY A 48 -25.68 3.90 -1.94
CA GLY A 48 -24.35 4.47 -1.81
C GLY A 48 -24.31 5.99 -1.98
N PRO A 49 -23.14 6.61 -1.81
CA PRO A 49 -22.91 8.02 -2.14
C PRO A 49 -23.12 8.29 -3.63
N GLN A 50 -23.15 9.57 -4.02
CA GLN A 50 -23.33 9.95 -5.41
C GLN A 50 -22.17 9.43 -6.27
N LEU A 51 -22.49 8.64 -7.30
CA LEU A 51 -21.54 8.23 -8.33
C LEU A 51 -21.22 9.45 -9.23
N LEU A 52 -19.95 9.84 -9.27
CA LEU A 52 -19.45 10.96 -10.09
C LEU A 52 -18.90 10.48 -11.43
N LEU A 53 -18.22 9.34 -11.44
CA LEU A 53 -17.54 8.80 -12.62
C LEU A 53 -17.57 7.27 -12.59
N GLU A 54 -17.81 6.68 -13.75
CA GLU A 54 -17.61 5.26 -14.03
C GLU A 54 -16.69 5.13 -15.25
N LEU A 55 -15.53 4.51 -15.06
CA LEU A 55 -14.62 4.13 -16.13
C LEU A 55 -14.71 2.63 -16.38
N LYS A 56 -14.68 2.24 -17.65
CA LYS A 56 -14.60 0.86 -18.13
C LYS A 56 -13.33 0.67 -18.94
N ASP A 57 -12.98 -0.59 -19.17
CA ASP A 57 -11.85 -0.98 -20.01
C ASP A 57 -10.50 -0.40 -19.53
N ILE A 58 -10.35 -0.13 -18.23
CA ILE A 58 -9.10 0.37 -17.63
C ILE A 58 -8.00 -0.70 -17.52
N GLY A 59 -8.21 -1.85 -18.17
CA GLY A 59 -7.41 -3.06 -18.04
C GLY A 59 -7.74 -3.86 -16.78
N ASN A 60 -7.60 -5.18 -16.86
CA ASN A 60 -7.91 -6.07 -15.75
C ASN A 60 -6.87 -5.93 -14.64
N GLY A 61 -7.29 -5.88 -13.37
CA GLY A 61 -6.36 -5.78 -12.26
C GLY A 61 -6.99 -5.56 -10.90
N TYR A 62 -6.11 -5.53 -9.90
CA TYR A 62 -6.41 -5.42 -8.48
C TYR A 62 -5.59 -4.31 -7.80
N SER A 63 -4.88 -3.47 -8.56
CA SER A 63 -4.17 -2.33 -7.98
C SER A 63 -5.14 -1.24 -7.52
N SER A 64 -4.73 -0.48 -6.51
CA SER A 64 -5.48 0.69 -6.08
C SER A 64 -5.40 1.77 -7.16
N PRO A 65 -6.52 2.42 -7.49
CA PRO A 65 -6.47 3.69 -8.21
C PRO A 65 -5.83 4.74 -7.29
N ILE A 66 -5.00 5.62 -7.84
CA ILE A 66 -4.42 6.76 -7.11
C ILE A 66 -4.67 8.05 -7.88
N VAL A 67 -4.70 9.18 -7.18
CA VAL A 67 -4.88 10.49 -7.80
C VAL A 67 -3.67 11.36 -7.51
N TYR A 68 -3.11 11.96 -8.55
CA TYR A 68 -2.04 12.94 -8.45
C TYR A 68 -2.39 14.15 -9.32
N LYS A 69 -2.43 15.34 -8.72
CA LYS A 69 -2.77 16.61 -9.39
C LYS A 69 -4.01 16.49 -10.29
N ASN A 70 -5.14 16.05 -9.71
CA ASN A 70 -6.42 15.84 -10.41
C ASN A 70 -6.35 14.91 -11.64
N THR A 71 -5.39 13.99 -11.67
CA THR A 71 -5.31 12.93 -12.67
C THR A 71 -5.37 11.58 -11.96
N ILE A 72 -6.27 10.71 -12.40
CA ILE A 72 -6.41 9.34 -11.92
C ILE A 72 -5.36 8.50 -12.64
N TYR A 73 -4.58 7.73 -11.88
CA TYR A 73 -3.63 6.75 -12.37
C TYR A 73 -4.03 5.37 -11.89
N VAL A 74 -4.05 4.41 -12.80
CA VAL A 74 -4.37 3.01 -12.49
C VAL A 74 -3.58 2.09 -13.40
N THR A 75 -3.16 0.95 -12.87
CA THR A 75 -2.49 -0.08 -13.69
C THR A 75 -3.48 -1.13 -14.15
N GLY A 76 -3.29 -1.73 -15.31
CA GLY A 76 -4.18 -2.75 -15.82
C GLY A 76 -3.50 -3.64 -16.84
N ARG A 77 -3.93 -4.90 -16.89
CA ARG A 77 -3.46 -5.87 -17.86
C ARG A 77 -4.30 -5.78 -19.12
N LYS A 78 -3.62 -5.65 -20.25
CA LYS A 78 -4.19 -5.86 -21.58
C LYS A 78 -3.32 -6.87 -22.32
N ASP A 79 -3.94 -7.96 -22.75
CA ASP A 79 -3.26 -9.13 -23.31
C ASP A 79 -2.12 -9.66 -22.42
N THR A 80 -0.86 -9.50 -22.84
CA THR A 80 0.31 -10.03 -22.13
C THR A 80 1.14 -8.95 -21.43
N LEU A 81 0.65 -7.70 -21.44
CA LEU A 81 1.36 -6.54 -20.94
C LEU A 81 0.60 -5.89 -19.78
N ASP A 82 1.37 -5.37 -18.83
CA ASP A 82 0.87 -4.42 -17.85
C ASP A 82 1.00 -3.00 -18.41
N PHE A 83 -0.06 -2.23 -18.24
CA PHE A 83 -0.18 -0.83 -18.61
C PHE A 83 -0.40 0.02 -17.38
N VAL A 84 0.08 1.27 -17.42
CA VAL A 84 -0.38 2.35 -16.56
C VAL A 84 -1.14 3.33 -17.43
N SER A 85 -2.30 3.77 -16.97
CA SER A 85 -3.19 4.66 -17.72
C SER A 85 -3.54 5.87 -16.86
N ALA A 86 -3.62 7.03 -17.50
CA ALA A 86 -3.96 8.30 -16.88
C ALA A 86 -5.29 8.82 -17.40
N TYR A 87 -6.19 9.21 -16.50
CA TYR A 87 -7.50 9.75 -16.81
C TYR A 87 -7.71 11.09 -16.11
N GLU A 88 -8.39 12.01 -16.79
CA GLU A 88 -8.95 13.20 -16.14
C GLU A 88 -10.08 12.82 -15.18
N MET A 89 -10.40 13.70 -14.23
CA MET A 89 -11.51 13.48 -13.27
C MET A 89 -12.89 13.42 -13.95
N ASN A 90 -13.02 13.88 -15.19
CA ASN A 90 -14.23 13.74 -16.01
C ASN A 90 -14.29 12.39 -16.77
N GLY A 91 -13.23 11.58 -16.65
CA GLY A 91 -13.10 10.27 -17.30
C GLY A 91 -12.38 10.24 -18.64
N ALA A 92 -11.98 11.38 -19.21
CA ALA A 92 -11.24 11.42 -20.46
C ALA A 92 -9.86 10.77 -20.30
N THR A 93 -9.50 9.85 -21.19
CA THR A 93 -8.16 9.26 -21.24
C THR A 93 -7.14 10.31 -21.67
N LYS A 94 -6.09 10.49 -20.87
CA LYS A 94 -4.95 11.35 -21.22
C LYS A 94 -3.91 10.57 -22.00
N TRP A 95 -3.51 9.41 -21.48
CA TRP A 95 -2.53 8.53 -22.10
C TRP A 95 -2.56 7.14 -21.46
N GLU A 96 -1.92 6.20 -22.13
CA GLU A 96 -1.70 4.84 -21.65
C GLU A 96 -0.33 4.34 -22.09
N THR A 97 0.38 3.62 -21.21
CA THR A 97 1.77 3.22 -21.40
C THR A 97 2.00 1.80 -20.94
N ALA A 98 2.43 0.92 -21.85
CA ALA A 98 2.96 -0.39 -21.49
C ALA A 98 4.30 -0.22 -20.78
N TYR A 99 4.48 -0.89 -19.64
CA TYR A 99 5.71 -0.78 -18.85
C TYR A 99 6.38 -2.12 -18.55
N GLY A 100 5.72 -3.24 -18.88
CA GLY A 100 6.30 -4.56 -18.77
C GLY A 100 5.31 -5.68 -19.10
N ARG A 101 5.78 -6.91 -19.04
CA ARG A 101 4.96 -8.11 -19.17
C ARG A 101 4.18 -8.34 -17.89
N ALA A 102 2.91 -8.63 -18.07
CA ALA A 102 2.03 -9.10 -17.00
C ALA A 102 2.43 -10.50 -16.54
N TRP A 103 1.96 -10.88 -15.36
CA TRP A 103 2.08 -12.26 -14.88
C TRP A 103 1.35 -13.21 -15.83
N ALA A 104 1.90 -14.41 -16.03
CA ALA A 104 1.40 -15.37 -17.02
C ALA A 104 0.78 -16.63 -16.42
N ARG A 105 0.61 -16.70 -15.09
CA ARG A 105 0.00 -17.86 -14.40
C ARG A 105 -1.32 -17.47 -13.73
N SER A 106 -1.66 -18.16 -12.63
CA SER A 106 -2.91 -17.96 -11.90
C SER A 106 -3.09 -16.50 -11.52
N PHE A 107 -4.29 -16.00 -11.78
CA PHE A 107 -4.65 -14.60 -11.61
C PHE A 107 -3.62 -13.68 -12.31
N PRO A 108 -3.59 -13.62 -13.65
CA PRO A 108 -2.55 -12.90 -14.37
C PRO A 108 -2.66 -11.37 -14.27
N GLU A 109 -3.76 -10.84 -13.73
CA GLU A 109 -4.08 -9.42 -13.74
C GLU A 109 -3.13 -8.58 -12.88
N THR A 110 -2.96 -7.31 -13.26
CA THR A 110 -2.00 -6.40 -12.60
C THR A 110 -2.38 -6.12 -11.15
N ARG A 111 -1.41 -6.06 -10.25
CA ARG A 111 -1.63 -5.84 -8.80
C ARG A 111 -0.87 -4.68 -8.20
N CYS A 112 0.21 -4.25 -8.85
CA CYS A 112 1.10 -3.22 -8.32
C CYS A 112 0.46 -1.84 -8.49
N THR A 113 0.36 -1.10 -7.39
CA THR A 113 -0.12 0.28 -7.39
C THR A 113 1.06 1.21 -7.72
N PRO A 114 0.89 2.21 -8.60
CA PRO A 114 1.98 3.11 -8.91
C PRO A 114 2.40 3.93 -7.68
N THR A 115 3.67 4.33 -7.63
CA THR A 115 4.16 5.33 -6.68
C THR A 115 4.55 6.56 -7.46
N ILE A 116 3.99 7.72 -7.12
CA ILE A 116 4.17 8.96 -7.89
C ILE A 116 4.87 9.99 -7.03
N GLU A 117 5.92 10.58 -7.57
CA GLU A 117 6.61 11.71 -6.95
C GLU A 117 7.15 12.64 -8.03
N ASN A 118 6.96 13.94 -7.87
CA ASN A 118 7.55 14.96 -8.75
C ASN A 118 7.32 14.68 -10.25
N ASN A 119 6.06 14.37 -10.62
CA ASN A 119 5.64 14.01 -11.97
C ASN A 119 6.29 12.73 -12.55
N ARG A 120 6.84 11.85 -11.72
CA ARG A 120 7.35 10.55 -12.15
C ARG A 120 6.60 9.43 -11.46
N ILE A 121 6.22 8.44 -12.25
CA ILE A 121 5.54 7.23 -11.79
C ILE A 121 6.54 6.09 -11.75
N TYR A 122 6.63 5.40 -10.62
CA TYR A 122 7.45 4.22 -10.40
C TYR A 122 6.55 3.01 -10.18
N LEU A 123 6.88 1.91 -10.85
CA LEU A 123 6.05 0.73 -10.88
C LEU A 123 6.86 -0.51 -11.23
N VAL A 124 6.31 -1.68 -10.91
CA VAL A 124 6.87 -2.98 -11.25
C VAL A 124 5.79 -3.85 -11.88
N SER A 125 6.15 -4.56 -12.96
CA SER A 125 5.21 -5.45 -13.68
C SER A 125 5.06 -6.79 -12.98
N GLY A 126 4.05 -7.57 -13.34
CA GLY A 126 3.83 -8.91 -12.81
C GLY A 126 4.99 -9.88 -13.05
N MET A 127 5.91 -9.56 -13.96
CA MET A 127 7.14 -10.32 -14.24
C MET A 127 8.42 -9.70 -13.65
N GLY A 128 8.32 -8.62 -12.86
CA GLY A 128 9.46 -8.00 -12.19
C GLY A 128 10.23 -6.97 -13.03
N GLN A 129 9.60 -6.38 -14.06
CA GLN A 129 10.18 -5.24 -14.77
C GLN A 129 9.87 -3.97 -13.98
N VAL A 130 10.90 -3.34 -13.43
CA VAL A 130 10.79 -2.06 -12.71
C VAL A 130 10.93 -0.93 -13.72
N GLY A 131 10.10 0.10 -13.63
CA GLY A 131 10.13 1.19 -14.60
C GLY A 131 9.78 2.55 -14.02
N CYS A 132 10.07 3.58 -14.82
CA CYS A 132 9.67 4.95 -14.58
C CYS A 132 8.97 5.53 -15.79
N VAL A 133 7.81 6.15 -15.57
CA VAL A 133 6.99 6.82 -16.60
C VAL A 133 6.78 8.28 -16.21
N ASP A 134 6.84 9.19 -17.18
CA ASP A 134 6.46 10.57 -16.97
C ASP A 134 4.95 10.68 -16.71
N ALA A 135 4.56 11.25 -15.56
CA ALA A 135 3.16 11.30 -15.13
C ALA A 135 2.30 12.24 -15.99
N ILE A 136 2.91 13.18 -16.71
CA ILE A 136 2.19 14.16 -17.52
C ILE A 136 2.00 13.64 -18.93
N SER A 137 3.07 13.15 -19.57
CA SER A 137 3.07 12.75 -20.97
C SER A 137 2.87 11.26 -21.22
N GLY A 138 2.98 10.40 -20.19
CA GLY A 138 2.96 8.94 -20.36
C GLY A 138 4.19 8.39 -21.05
N LYS A 139 5.29 9.16 -21.11
CA LYS A 139 6.52 8.68 -21.76
C LYS A 139 7.25 7.74 -20.82
N LEU A 140 7.56 6.53 -21.29
CA LEU A 140 8.48 5.63 -20.59
C LEU A 140 9.88 6.27 -20.54
N ILE A 141 10.40 6.50 -19.33
CA ILE A 141 11.69 7.15 -19.09
C ILE A 141 12.80 6.10 -19.04
N TRP A 142 12.63 5.06 -18.23
CA TRP A 142 13.56 3.94 -18.12
C TRP A 142 12.83 2.67 -17.67
N THR A 143 13.43 1.51 -17.96
CA THR A 143 13.03 0.21 -17.42
C THR A 143 14.27 -0.62 -17.06
N ALA A 144 14.10 -1.50 -16.08
CA ALA A 144 15.10 -2.47 -15.65
C ALA A 144 14.43 -3.84 -15.49
N ASP A 145 14.98 -4.87 -16.13
CA ASP A 145 14.56 -6.26 -15.92
C ASP A 145 15.23 -6.80 -14.65
N ALA A 146 14.66 -6.42 -13.51
CA ALA A 146 15.23 -6.75 -12.21
C ALA A 146 15.22 -8.27 -11.97
N LYS A 147 14.21 -8.98 -12.47
CA LYS A 147 14.13 -10.43 -12.36
C LYS A 147 15.31 -11.12 -13.07
N SER A 148 15.50 -10.85 -14.36
CA SER A 148 16.53 -11.56 -15.14
C SER A 148 17.96 -11.15 -14.76
N VAL A 149 18.17 -9.86 -14.50
CA VAL A 149 19.50 -9.29 -14.21
C VAL A 149 19.98 -9.66 -12.81
N TYR A 150 19.10 -9.64 -11.81
CA TYR A 150 19.48 -9.90 -10.41
C TYR A 150 19.04 -11.27 -9.90
N LYS A 151 18.68 -12.18 -10.82
CA LYS A 151 18.17 -13.53 -10.52
C LYS A 151 17.02 -13.51 -9.51
N GLY A 152 16.13 -12.55 -9.69
CA GLY A 152 14.92 -12.42 -8.90
C GLY A 152 14.02 -13.64 -9.05
N GLU A 153 13.44 -14.08 -7.95
CA GLU A 153 12.48 -15.18 -7.92
C GLU A 153 11.14 -14.67 -7.42
N PRO A 154 10.22 -14.31 -8.33
CA PRO A 154 8.87 -13.91 -7.94
C PRO A 154 8.16 -15.04 -7.21
N HIS A 155 7.29 -14.67 -6.28
CA HIS A 155 6.37 -15.61 -5.64
C HIS A 155 5.58 -16.41 -6.70
N ARG A 156 5.11 -17.62 -6.36
CA ARG A 156 4.31 -18.48 -7.27
C ARG A 156 3.01 -17.85 -7.79
N TRP A 157 2.57 -16.74 -7.19
CA TRP A 157 1.39 -15.97 -7.58
C TRP A 157 1.73 -14.67 -8.35
N GLY A 158 3.01 -14.38 -8.57
CA GLY A 158 3.48 -13.18 -9.27
C GLY A 158 4.01 -12.10 -8.32
N VAL A 159 4.05 -10.86 -8.81
CA VAL A 159 4.52 -9.68 -8.07
C VAL A 159 3.33 -8.79 -7.70
N ALA A 160 3.29 -8.36 -6.44
CA ALA A 160 2.28 -7.42 -5.92
C ALA A 160 2.93 -6.33 -5.05
N GLU A 161 4.15 -5.92 -5.38
CA GLU A 161 4.86 -4.85 -4.69
C GLU A 161 4.55 -3.50 -5.35
N SER A 162 4.11 -2.55 -4.55
CA SER A 162 4.15 -1.12 -4.90
C SER A 162 5.49 -0.59 -4.39
N VAL A 163 6.40 -0.22 -5.29
CA VAL A 163 7.80 0.10 -4.94
C VAL A 163 7.89 1.24 -3.94
N ALA A 164 8.78 1.14 -2.96
CA ALA A 164 9.12 2.25 -2.08
C ALA A 164 10.19 3.12 -2.74
N ILE A 165 10.18 4.43 -2.48
CA ILE A 165 11.16 5.35 -3.04
C ILE A 165 11.78 6.25 -1.97
N SER A 166 13.00 6.69 -2.23
CA SER A 166 13.68 7.77 -1.51
C SER A 166 14.00 8.91 -2.47
N ASP A 167 14.72 9.92 -1.99
CA ASP A 167 15.20 11.02 -2.84
C ASP A 167 16.03 10.53 -4.03
N LYS A 168 16.83 9.47 -3.83
CA LYS A 168 17.78 8.96 -4.83
C LYS A 168 17.32 7.68 -5.53
N ALA A 169 16.56 6.82 -4.85
CA ALA A 169 16.41 5.43 -5.27
C ALA A 169 14.96 4.93 -5.27
N VAL A 170 14.69 3.97 -6.15
CA VAL A 170 13.54 3.07 -6.13
C VAL A 170 14.00 1.73 -5.57
N PHE A 171 13.28 1.20 -4.58
CA PHE A 171 13.57 -0.08 -3.95
C PHE A 171 12.62 -1.17 -4.46
N TYR A 172 13.18 -2.34 -4.76
CA TYR A 172 12.41 -3.49 -5.21
C TYR A 172 12.92 -4.77 -4.54
N VAL A 173 11.99 -5.57 -4.00
CA VAL A 173 12.28 -6.87 -3.38
C VAL A 173 12.23 -7.94 -4.46
N THR A 174 13.40 -8.25 -5.02
CA THR A 174 13.54 -9.29 -6.05
C THR A 174 13.29 -10.69 -5.51
N GLY A 175 13.69 -10.94 -4.25
CA GLY A 175 13.86 -12.28 -3.70
C GLY A 175 14.82 -13.15 -4.54
N GLY A 176 14.99 -14.40 -4.13
CA GLY A 176 15.83 -15.39 -4.82
C GLY A 176 17.21 -15.57 -4.19
N GLU A 177 17.93 -16.57 -4.66
CA GLU A 177 19.16 -17.09 -4.03
C GLU A 177 20.38 -16.17 -4.16
N GLU A 178 20.37 -15.18 -5.07
CA GLU A 178 21.49 -14.24 -5.24
C GLU A 178 21.28 -12.87 -4.60
N THR A 179 20.04 -12.39 -4.52
CA THR A 179 19.74 -11.00 -4.09
C THR A 179 18.33 -10.91 -3.53
N SER A 180 18.15 -10.29 -2.37
CA SER A 180 16.81 -10.08 -1.79
C SER A 180 16.22 -8.73 -2.17
N VAL A 181 17.01 -7.66 -2.15
CA VAL A 181 16.56 -6.30 -2.44
C VAL A 181 17.58 -5.58 -3.32
N ILE A 182 17.08 -4.75 -4.23
CA ILE A 182 17.88 -3.82 -5.03
C ILE A 182 17.44 -2.38 -4.79
N ALA A 183 18.38 -1.45 -4.94
CA ALA A 183 18.11 -0.05 -5.12
C ALA A 183 18.53 0.38 -6.52
N LEU A 184 17.60 0.97 -7.25
CA LEU A 184 17.84 1.54 -8.57
C LEU A 184 17.81 3.06 -8.47
N ASP A 185 18.71 3.74 -9.15
CA ASP A 185 18.69 5.19 -9.29
C ASP A 185 17.36 5.63 -9.88
N LYS A 186 16.68 6.52 -9.16
CA LYS A 186 15.31 6.95 -9.44
C LYS A 186 15.20 7.70 -10.78
N THR A 187 16.30 8.24 -11.29
CA THR A 187 16.35 9.01 -12.54
C THR A 187 16.74 8.19 -13.76
N THR A 188 17.59 7.18 -13.59
CA THR A 188 18.20 6.41 -14.68
C THR A 188 17.84 4.92 -14.70
N GLY A 189 17.36 4.36 -13.58
CA GLY A 189 17.10 2.92 -13.43
C GLY A 189 18.35 2.06 -13.23
N GLN A 190 19.53 2.67 -13.11
CA GLN A 190 20.79 1.95 -12.91
C GLN A 190 20.93 1.45 -11.47
N LEU A 191 21.61 0.33 -11.26
CA LEU A 191 21.86 -0.21 -9.92
C LEU A 191 22.69 0.77 -9.08
N ILE A 192 22.23 1.08 -7.88
CA ILE A 192 23.01 1.76 -6.83
C ILE A 192 23.66 0.70 -5.94
N TRP A 193 22.83 -0.17 -5.35
CA TRP A 193 23.27 -1.27 -4.51
C TRP A 193 22.30 -2.46 -4.61
N LYS A 194 22.79 -3.63 -4.22
CA LYS A 194 21.98 -4.83 -3.99
C LYS A 194 22.38 -5.48 -2.68
N THR A 195 21.43 -6.07 -1.97
CA THR A 195 21.73 -6.83 -0.76
C THR A 195 22.32 -8.19 -1.12
N ARG A 196 22.99 -8.84 -0.15
CA ARG A 196 23.11 -10.30 -0.18
C ARG A 196 21.72 -10.95 -0.15
N SER A 197 21.64 -12.21 -0.59
CA SER A 197 20.41 -12.99 -0.43
C SER A 197 20.16 -13.39 1.03
N MET A 198 18.89 -13.43 1.40
CA MET A 198 18.33 -14.09 2.58
C MET A 198 17.60 -15.41 2.23
N GLY A 199 17.66 -15.83 0.97
CA GLY A 199 16.91 -16.96 0.44
C GLY A 199 15.41 -16.66 0.27
N GLY A 200 14.71 -17.59 -0.38
CA GLY A 200 13.27 -17.51 -0.61
C GLY A 200 12.85 -16.50 -1.68
N THR A 201 11.64 -16.69 -2.20
CA THR A 201 11.09 -15.83 -3.25
C THR A 201 10.78 -14.42 -2.74
N SER A 202 10.44 -13.51 -3.65
CA SER A 202 9.81 -12.24 -3.28
C SER A 202 8.55 -12.50 -2.45
N ALA A 203 8.20 -11.56 -1.57
CA ALA A 203 6.89 -11.56 -0.93
C ALA A 203 5.81 -10.98 -1.87
N TYR A 204 4.60 -10.92 -1.33
CA TYR A 204 3.42 -10.28 -1.91
C TYR A 204 3.09 -8.97 -1.17
N ALA A 205 4.08 -8.37 -0.50
CA ALA A 205 3.95 -7.21 0.37
C ALA A 205 4.77 -6.04 -0.17
N SER A 206 4.25 -4.82 0.03
CA SER A 206 4.98 -3.60 -0.33
C SER A 206 5.83 -3.12 0.83
N SER A 207 7.08 -2.75 0.56
CA SER A 207 8.04 -2.27 1.56
C SER A 207 7.66 -0.90 2.16
N VAL A 208 8.15 -0.62 3.37
CA VAL A 208 7.96 0.66 4.08
C VAL A 208 9.30 1.25 4.48
N ILE A 209 9.48 2.56 4.32
CA ILE A 209 10.67 3.26 4.83
C ILE A 209 10.36 3.83 6.22
N ILE A 210 11.24 3.56 7.17
CA ILE A 210 11.17 4.06 8.54
C ILE A 210 12.45 4.82 8.88
N GLU A 211 12.38 5.71 9.86
CA GLU A 211 13.55 6.36 10.43
C GLU A 211 13.75 5.91 11.88
N LYS A 212 14.97 5.48 12.21
CA LYS A 212 15.33 5.04 13.56
C LYS A 212 16.79 5.30 13.84
N ALA A 213 17.08 5.95 14.97
CA ALA A 213 18.44 6.23 15.43
C ALA A 213 19.34 6.88 14.34
N GLY A 214 18.77 7.80 13.55
CA GLY A 214 19.47 8.48 12.45
C GLY A 214 19.67 7.65 11.18
N MET A 215 19.17 6.41 11.13
CA MET A 215 19.15 5.58 9.93
C MET A 215 17.79 5.63 9.26
N LYS A 216 17.78 5.70 7.93
CA LYS A 216 16.60 5.40 7.12
C LYS A 216 16.65 3.92 6.73
N LEU A 217 15.66 3.15 7.15
CA LEU A 217 15.60 1.70 6.98
C LEU A 217 14.39 1.33 6.11
N LEU A 218 14.61 0.46 5.13
CA LEU A 218 13.56 -0.21 4.39
C LEU A 218 13.15 -1.48 5.14
N LEU A 219 11.92 -1.52 5.62
CA LEU A 219 11.26 -2.75 6.05
C LEU A 219 10.78 -3.50 4.81
N ALA A 220 11.49 -4.57 4.46
CA ALA A 220 11.26 -5.39 3.28
C ALA A 220 10.94 -6.83 3.69
N GLN A 221 10.07 -7.50 2.94
CA GLN A 221 9.71 -8.89 3.17
C GLN A 221 10.10 -9.77 1.99
N THR A 222 10.73 -10.91 2.28
CA THR A 222 10.79 -12.06 1.37
C THR A 222 9.72 -13.07 1.77
N ALA A 223 9.69 -14.24 1.13
CA ALA A 223 8.85 -15.36 1.59
C ALA A 223 9.12 -15.72 3.07
N ASN A 224 10.38 -15.67 3.50
CA ASN A 224 10.79 -16.21 4.79
C ASN A 224 11.04 -15.14 5.85
N ASP A 225 11.46 -13.94 5.47
CA ASP A 225 12.00 -12.96 6.40
C ASP A 225 11.32 -11.59 6.28
N LEU A 226 11.20 -10.92 7.42
CA LEU A 226 11.15 -9.45 7.49
C LEU A 226 12.57 -8.94 7.73
N MET A 227 12.99 -7.93 7.00
CA MET A 227 14.33 -7.36 7.08
C MET A 227 14.26 -5.84 7.24
N ALA A 228 15.22 -5.27 7.97
CA ALA A 228 15.55 -3.84 7.84
C ALA A 228 16.84 -3.67 7.03
N VAL A 229 16.72 -2.95 5.92
CA VAL A 229 17.85 -2.64 5.03
C VAL A 229 18.14 -1.15 5.10
N ASN A 230 19.39 -0.76 5.36
CA ASN A 230 19.79 0.63 5.27
C ASN A 230 19.71 1.11 3.82
N ILE A 231 18.88 2.14 3.59
CA ILE A 231 18.55 2.57 2.23
C ILE A 231 19.72 3.23 1.49
N GLU A 232 20.74 3.71 2.20
CA GLU A 232 21.87 4.41 1.58
C GLU A 232 22.88 3.43 0.97
N ASN A 233 23.01 2.21 1.51
CA ASN A 233 24.08 1.28 1.13
C ASN A 233 23.66 -0.18 0.95
N GLY A 234 22.42 -0.56 1.26
CA GLY A 234 21.95 -1.95 1.14
C GLY A 234 22.40 -2.87 2.27
N GLU A 235 22.95 -2.34 3.37
CA GLU A 235 23.32 -3.13 4.54
C GLU A 235 22.06 -3.66 5.23
N ILE A 236 21.97 -4.99 5.41
CA ILE A 236 20.92 -5.61 6.21
C ILE A 236 21.29 -5.41 7.68
N ILE A 237 20.54 -4.56 8.38
CA ILE A 237 20.81 -4.23 9.79
C ILE A 237 20.33 -5.37 10.70
N TRP A 238 19.15 -5.92 10.43
CA TRP A 238 18.62 -7.09 11.09
C TRP A 238 17.62 -7.81 10.18
N SER A 239 17.37 -9.09 10.49
CA SER A 239 16.31 -9.88 9.89
C SER A 239 15.55 -10.66 10.96
N TYR A 240 14.30 -11.00 10.68
CA TYR A 240 13.44 -11.79 11.53
C TYR A 240 12.76 -12.87 10.68
N ASN A 241 13.01 -14.13 11.03
CA ASN A 241 12.43 -15.29 10.35
C ASN A 241 10.92 -15.34 10.64
N LEU A 242 10.11 -14.96 9.65
CA LEU A 242 8.65 -15.07 9.69
C LEU A 242 8.18 -16.52 9.48
N ALA A 243 8.90 -17.29 8.67
CA ALA A 243 8.55 -18.67 8.35
C ALA A 243 8.51 -19.59 9.58
N GLN A 244 9.25 -19.28 10.65
CA GLN A 244 9.19 -20.04 11.91
C GLN A 244 7.82 -19.99 12.60
N HIS A 245 6.98 -18.98 12.27
CA HIS A 245 5.64 -18.82 12.81
C HIS A 245 4.54 -19.29 11.84
N GLN A 246 4.90 -19.63 10.60
CA GLN A 246 3.94 -20.10 9.60
C GLN A 246 3.52 -21.54 9.90
N SER A 247 2.21 -21.78 9.90
CA SER A 247 1.58 -23.07 10.17
C SER A 247 1.32 -23.82 8.86
N GLY A 248 1.73 -25.09 8.80
CA GLY A 248 1.52 -25.94 7.62
C GLY A 248 2.23 -25.44 6.34
N GLU A 249 1.81 -25.99 5.19
CA GLU A 249 2.41 -25.69 3.87
C GLU A 249 1.49 -24.80 3.00
N THR A 250 0.22 -24.68 3.36
CA THR A 250 -0.71 -23.77 2.69
C THR A 250 -0.29 -22.34 2.97
N GLY A 251 -0.21 -21.50 1.94
CA GLY A 251 0.10 -20.09 2.15
C GLY A 251 1.55 -19.75 2.52
N LYS A 252 2.36 -20.72 2.91
CA LYS A 252 3.76 -20.54 3.31
C LYS A 252 4.53 -19.70 2.30
N GLY A 253 5.23 -18.68 2.78
CA GLY A 253 5.92 -17.68 1.95
C GLY A 253 5.04 -16.57 1.37
N GLY A 254 3.72 -16.69 1.48
CA GLY A 254 2.73 -15.76 0.95
C GLY A 254 2.50 -14.55 1.85
N ASN A 255 3.56 -13.88 2.30
CA ASN A 255 3.43 -12.63 3.05
C ASN A 255 2.78 -11.56 2.17
N THR A 256 1.56 -11.15 2.50
CA THR A 256 0.67 -10.41 1.59
C THR A 256 0.32 -8.99 2.03
N ASN A 257 0.71 -8.60 3.24
CA ASN A 257 0.38 -7.29 3.78
C ASN A 257 1.64 -6.48 4.06
N THR A 258 1.60 -5.20 3.68
CA THR A 258 2.59 -4.20 4.06
C THR A 258 2.75 -4.16 5.59
N PRO A 259 3.98 -4.22 6.13
CA PRO A 259 4.21 -4.05 7.57
C PRO A 259 3.71 -2.70 8.05
N LEU A 260 3.04 -2.67 9.21
CA LEU A 260 2.63 -1.42 9.84
C LEU A 260 3.64 -1.04 10.92
N PHE A 261 4.31 0.10 10.75
CA PHE A 261 5.28 0.61 11.72
C PHE A 261 4.73 1.82 12.47
N LEU A 262 4.73 1.76 13.81
CA LEU A 262 4.42 2.89 14.67
C LEU A 262 5.07 2.71 16.04
N ASN A 263 5.60 3.79 16.64
CA ASN A 263 6.13 3.78 18.01
C ASN A 263 7.17 2.68 18.30
N ASN A 264 8.07 2.41 17.34
CA ASN A 264 9.06 1.33 17.42
C ASN A 264 8.46 -0.07 17.41
N GLU A 265 7.26 -0.22 16.90
CA GLU A 265 6.60 -1.51 16.81
C GLU A 265 6.23 -1.79 15.36
N ILE A 266 6.42 -3.04 14.96
CA ILE A 266 6.19 -3.51 13.59
C ILE A 266 5.16 -4.62 13.68
N PHE A 267 3.98 -4.36 13.12
CA PHE A 267 2.92 -5.35 12.99
C PHE A 267 3.00 -6.00 11.61
N VAL A 268 3.00 -7.34 11.58
CA VAL A 268 3.03 -8.17 10.39
C VAL A 268 1.91 -9.20 10.46
N THR A 269 1.24 -9.44 9.34
CA THR A 269 0.20 -10.46 9.24
C THR A 269 0.16 -11.04 7.83
N SER A 270 -0.15 -12.32 7.75
CA SER A 270 -0.23 -13.13 6.54
C SER A 270 -1.38 -14.10 6.74
N GLY A 271 -2.24 -14.33 5.75
CA GLY A 271 -3.39 -15.22 5.91
C GLY A 271 -2.99 -16.69 6.08
N TYR A 272 -3.92 -17.60 5.80
CA TYR A 272 -3.64 -19.05 5.80
C TYR A 272 -3.26 -19.60 7.18
N ASP A 273 -3.96 -19.15 8.24
CA ASP A 273 -3.71 -19.55 9.63
C ASP A 273 -2.30 -19.18 10.15
N HIS A 274 -1.58 -18.30 9.44
CA HIS A 274 -0.31 -17.76 9.90
C HIS A 274 -0.60 -16.62 10.89
N PRO A 275 -0.15 -16.73 12.16
CA PRO A 275 -0.49 -15.76 13.18
C PRO A 275 0.08 -14.38 12.84
N ALA A 276 -0.67 -13.33 13.17
CA ALA A 276 -0.11 -12.00 13.23
C ALA A 276 0.98 -11.92 14.30
N LEU A 277 1.99 -11.10 14.02
CA LEU A 277 3.13 -10.85 14.88
C LEU A 277 3.23 -9.35 15.16
N MET A 278 3.48 -9.02 16.42
CA MET A 278 3.97 -7.71 16.81
C MET A 278 5.42 -7.81 17.23
N LEU A 279 6.29 -7.05 16.59
CA LEU A 279 7.71 -6.98 16.91
C LEU A 279 8.03 -5.62 17.52
N SER A 280 8.89 -5.61 18.54
CA SER A 280 9.46 -4.40 19.13
C SER A 280 10.84 -4.14 18.54
N LEU A 281 11.02 -2.98 17.92
CA LEU A 281 12.28 -2.48 17.38
C LEU A 281 13.08 -1.82 18.50
N ALA A 282 14.32 -2.28 18.70
CA ALA A 282 15.23 -1.73 19.69
C ALA A 282 15.50 -0.23 19.43
N ASN A 283 15.84 0.51 20.48
CA ASN A 283 16.00 1.97 20.40
C ASN A 283 17.14 2.41 19.48
N ASP A 284 18.17 1.57 19.32
CA ASP A 284 19.27 1.76 18.37
C ASP A 284 18.90 1.38 16.93
N GLY A 285 17.71 0.80 16.71
CA GLY A 285 17.24 0.33 15.41
C GLY A 285 17.93 -0.94 14.90
N ARG A 286 18.73 -1.62 15.73
CA ARG A 286 19.63 -2.69 15.29
C ARG A 286 19.15 -4.11 15.59
N SER A 287 18.04 -4.28 16.29
CA SER A 287 17.43 -5.58 16.52
C SER A 287 15.93 -5.47 16.75
N VAL A 288 15.25 -6.59 16.60
CA VAL A 288 13.82 -6.74 16.91
C VAL A 288 13.61 -7.92 17.85
N SER A 289 12.59 -7.83 18.69
CA SER A 289 12.11 -8.94 19.52
C SER A 289 10.61 -9.14 19.31
N LEU A 290 10.14 -10.38 19.50
CA LEU A 290 8.71 -10.67 19.47
C LEU A 290 8.04 -10.10 20.73
N LYS A 291 7.02 -9.24 20.54
CA LYS A 291 6.20 -8.69 21.63
C LYS A 291 5.00 -9.59 21.92
N TRP A 292 4.23 -9.94 20.89
CA TRP A 292 3.09 -10.85 21.00
C TRP A 292 2.75 -11.48 19.64
N THR A 293 1.96 -12.55 19.69
CA THR A 293 1.34 -13.19 18.52
C THR A 293 -0.17 -13.23 18.66
N ASN A 294 -0.90 -13.26 17.55
CA ASN A 294 -2.35 -13.42 17.54
C ASN A 294 -2.76 -14.33 16.37
N ALA A 295 -3.35 -15.49 16.67
CA ALA A 295 -3.79 -16.46 15.66
C ALA A 295 -5.13 -16.09 14.98
N ASP A 296 -5.94 -15.24 15.60
CA ASP A 296 -7.22 -14.81 15.03
C ASP A 296 -7.04 -13.78 13.91
N PHE A 297 -5.93 -13.01 13.92
CA PHE A 297 -5.68 -11.90 12.99
C PHE A 297 -4.72 -12.27 11.85
N ASP A 298 -5.06 -13.32 11.12
CA ASP A 298 -4.34 -13.79 9.93
C ASP A 298 -4.90 -13.13 8.65
N CYS A 299 -4.58 -11.85 8.44
CA CYS A 299 -5.09 -11.12 7.29
C CYS A 299 -4.55 -11.68 5.98
N HIS A 300 -5.45 -12.18 5.12
CA HIS A 300 -5.08 -12.72 3.82
C HIS A 300 -4.70 -11.63 2.82
N LEU A 301 -5.69 -11.03 2.16
CA LEU A 301 -5.54 -9.89 1.27
C LEU A 301 -6.51 -8.84 1.83
N GLY A 302 -6.07 -7.59 1.96
CA GLY A 302 -6.94 -6.51 2.41
C GLY A 302 -6.32 -5.47 3.34
N GLY A 303 -5.13 -5.77 3.88
CA GLY A 303 -4.37 -4.86 4.73
C GLY A 303 -5.03 -4.63 6.09
N VAL A 304 -4.40 -3.75 6.86
CA VAL A 304 -4.85 -3.39 8.21
C VAL A 304 -4.79 -1.89 8.41
N VAL A 305 -5.60 -1.40 9.33
CA VAL A 305 -5.61 0.00 9.75
C VAL A 305 -5.52 0.05 11.26
N LYS A 306 -4.64 0.90 11.79
CA LYS A 306 -4.64 1.28 13.20
C LYS A 306 -5.40 2.59 13.39
N LEU A 307 -6.35 2.58 14.33
CA LEU A 307 -6.98 3.78 14.89
C LEU A 307 -6.95 3.69 16.41
N ASP A 308 -6.52 4.76 17.07
CA ASP A 308 -6.33 4.82 18.52
C ASP A 308 -5.52 3.63 19.06
N LYS A 309 -6.11 2.81 19.93
CA LYS A 309 -5.45 1.65 20.56
C LYS A 309 -5.63 0.35 19.79
N TYR A 310 -6.35 0.38 18.66
CA TYR A 310 -6.85 -0.83 18.02
C TYR A 310 -6.34 -0.96 16.59
N ILE A 311 -6.13 -2.20 16.17
CA ILE A 311 -5.88 -2.60 14.80
C ILE A 311 -7.16 -3.25 14.27
N PHE A 312 -7.60 -2.80 13.10
CA PHE A 312 -8.76 -3.28 12.39
C PHE A 312 -8.35 -3.90 11.07
N GLY A 313 -9.04 -4.97 10.69
CA GLY A 313 -8.87 -5.63 9.41
C GLY A 313 -9.83 -6.80 9.27
N SER A 314 -9.45 -7.75 8.43
CA SER A 314 -10.18 -9.01 8.29
C SER A 314 -9.21 -10.19 8.38
N ASN A 315 -9.73 -11.35 8.75
CA ASN A 315 -8.96 -12.58 8.91
C ASN A 315 -9.26 -13.60 7.79
N TRP A 316 -8.53 -14.71 7.78
CA TRP A 316 -8.74 -15.80 6.84
C TRP A 316 -9.45 -16.96 7.56
N ILE A 317 -10.47 -17.53 6.92
CA ILE A 317 -11.04 -18.83 7.32
C ILE A 317 -10.77 -19.84 6.20
N ASN A 318 -10.94 -19.40 4.95
CA ASN A 318 -10.48 -20.09 3.76
C ASN A 318 -10.37 -19.10 2.59
N ASN A 319 -10.06 -19.57 1.38
CA ASN A 319 -9.95 -18.73 0.18
C ASN A 319 -11.26 -18.05 -0.26
N THR A 320 -12.39 -18.41 0.33
CA THR A 320 -13.73 -17.89 -0.05
C THR A 320 -14.50 -17.26 1.10
N SER A 321 -13.93 -17.24 2.31
CA SER A 321 -14.55 -16.67 3.51
C SER A 321 -13.53 -16.14 4.50
N GLY A 322 -13.96 -15.16 5.28
CA GLY A 322 -13.30 -14.68 6.49
C GLY A 322 -14.20 -13.69 7.23
N ASN A 323 -13.71 -13.20 8.35
CA ASN A 323 -14.42 -12.30 9.25
C ASN A 323 -13.68 -10.96 9.40
N TRP A 324 -14.39 -9.96 9.91
CA TRP A 324 -13.79 -8.70 10.34
C TRP A 324 -13.34 -8.81 11.78
N ILE A 325 -12.17 -8.25 12.08
CA ILE A 325 -11.51 -8.42 13.37
C ILE A 325 -10.99 -7.08 13.91
N CYS A 326 -11.03 -6.95 15.24
CA CYS A 326 -10.38 -5.90 16.00
C CYS A 326 -9.45 -6.53 17.04
N VAL A 327 -8.23 -6.00 17.13
CA VAL A 327 -7.20 -6.43 18.09
C VAL A 327 -6.61 -5.21 18.79
N ASP A 328 -6.33 -5.34 20.09
CA ASP A 328 -5.62 -4.32 20.86
C ASP A 328 -4.13 -4.27 20.46
N TRP A 329 -3.64 -3.09 20.09
CA TRP A 329 -2.28 -2.86 19.61
C TRP A 329 -1.20 -3.26 20.63
N GLU A 330 -1.45 -2.99 21.91
CA GLU A 330 -0.45 -3.20 22.96
C GLU A 330 -0.37 -4.66 23.38
N THR A 331 -1.51 -5.31 23.53
CA THR A 331 -1.63 -6.63 24.16
C THR A 331 -1.80 -7.78 23.17
N GLY A 332 -2.19 -7.48 21.92
CA GLY A 332 -2.55 -8.50 20.94
C GLY A 332 -3.88 -9.18 21.26
N LYS A 333 -4.68 -8.67 22.22
CA LYS A 333 -5.97 -9.28 22.58
C LYS A 333 -7.01 -9.07 21.47
N THR A 334 -7.63 -10.15 21.00
CA THR A 334 -8.81 -10.10 20.13
C THR A 334 -10.00 -9.55 20.89
N HIS A 335 -10.65 -8.56 20.28
CA HIS A 335 -11.79 -7.83 20.83
C HIS A 335 -13.11 -8.34 20.24
N TYR A 336 -13.18 -8.42 18.92
CA TYR A 336 -14.22 -9.16 18.21
C TYR A 336 -13.62 -9.84 16.99
N ASN A 337 -14.24 -10.95 16.58
CA ASN A 337 -14.03 -11.63 15.31
C ASN A 337 -15.43 -11.96 14.78
N THR A 338 -15.90 -11.23 13.76
CA THR A 338 -17.32 -11.19 13.40
C THR A 338 -17.52 -11.28 11.89
N SER A 339 -18.45 -12.15 11.47
CA SER A 339 -18.81 -12.26 10.07
C SER A 339 -19.65 -11.08 9.60
N TRP A 340 -19.29 -10.50 8.46
CA TRP A 340 -20.12 -9.55 7.72
C TRP A 340 -19.84 -9.73 6.23
N PHE A 341 -20.68 -10.52 5.56
CA PHE A 341 -20.55 -11.02 4.18
C PHE A 341 -19.27 -11.81 3.87
N ASN A 342 -18.10 -11.17 3.98
CA ASN A 342 -16.78 -11.78 3.79
C ASN A 342 -15.67 -10.90 4.37
N LYS A 343 -14.42 -11.39 4.31
CA LYS A 343 -13.20 -10.61 4.49
C LYS A 343 -12.98 -9.65 3.32
N GLY A 344 -12.01 -8.74 3.44
CA GLY A 344 -11.59 -7.91 2.31
C GLY A 344 -10.77 -6.71 2.70
N SER A 345 -10.76 -5.71 1.83
CA SER A 345 -9.89 -4.54 1.96
C SER A 345 -10.39 -3.53 3.00
N ILE A 346 -9.46 -2.95 3.76
CA ILE A 346 -9.75 -1.89 4.72
C ILE A 346 -8.88 -0.65 4.51
N ILE A 347 -9.53 0.51 4.59
CA ILE A 347 -8.91 1.84 4.71
C ILE A 347 -9.65 2.66 5.78
N SER A 348 -9.11 3.81 6.17
CA SER A 348 -9.83 4.79 7.00
C SER A 348 -9.67 6.20 6.49
N ALA A 349 -10.63 7.04 6.85
CA ALA A 349 -10.57 8.48 6.72
C ALA A 349 -11.55 9.11 7.71
N ASP A 350 -11.23 10.31 8.21
CA ASP A 350 -12.15 11.10 9.05
C ASP A 350 -12.76 10.31 10.23
N GLY A 351 -11.91 9.50 10.88
CA GLY A 351 -12.25 8.68 12.05
C GLY A 351 -13.16 7.48 11.78
N LEU A 352 -13.42 7.12 10.52
CA LEU A 352 -14.27 5.99 10.14
C LEU A 352 -13.50 4.98 9.29
N LEU A 353 -13.92 3.72 9.35
CA LEU A 353 -13.38 2.63 8.55
C LEU A 353 -14.24 2.44 7.28
N TYR A 354 -13.57 2.12 6.17
CA TYR A 354 -14.19 1.77 4.90
C TYR A 354 -13.81 0.33 4.60
N CYS A 355 -14.79 -0.57 4.70
CA CYS A 355 -14.62 -2.02 4.66
C CYS A 355 -15.21 -2.57 3.36
N TYR A 356 -14.36 -3.01 2.44
CA TYR A 356 -14.76 -3.54 1.13
C TYR A 356 -14.58 -5.06 1.08
N GLU A 357 -15.68 -5.82 1.15
CA GLU A 357 -15.60 -7.28 1.17
C GLU A 357 -15.36 -7.88 -0.22
N GLU A 358 -14.53 -8.92 -0.27
CA GLU A 358 -13.88 -9.37 -1.50
C GLU A 358 -14.75 -10.26 -2.42
N LYS A 359 -15.92 -10.72 -1.96
CA LYS A 359 -16.72 -11.74 -2.66
C LYS A 359 -17.93 -11.19 -3.37
N SER A 360 -18.72 -10.36 -2.71
CA SER A 360 -20.00 -9.86 -3.26
C SER A 360 -19.99 -8.36 -3.51
N GLY A 361 -18.90 -7.65 -3.19
CA GLY A 361 -18.71 -6.23 -3.47
C GLY A 361 -19.46 -5.30 -2.53
N ASN A 362 -19.83 -5.73 -1.32
CA ASN A 362 -20.39 -4.82 -0.32
C ASN A 362 -19.30 -3.90 0.24
N LEU A 363 -19.55 -2.60 0.21
CA LEU A 363 -18.70 -1.58 0.82
C LEU A 363 -19.45 -0.94 1.99
N ALA A 364 -18.87 -1.03 3.18
CA ALA A 364 -19.43 -0.44 4.40
C ALA A 364 -18.62 0.74 4.91
N LEU A 365 -19.34 1.72 5.44
CA LEU A 365 -18.83 2.71 6.37
C LEU A 365 -19.05 2.19 7.79
N VAL A 366 -17.97 2.06 8.55
CA VAL A 366 -17.97 1.38 9.85
C VAL A 366 -17.42 2.30 10.91
N ARG A 367 -18.08 2.35 12.07
CA ARG A 367 -17.56 3.03 13.26
C ARG A 367 -16.47 2.16 13.89
N PRO A 368 -15.25 2.69 14.15
CA PRO A 368 -14.27 1.96 14.93
C PRO A 368 -14.82 1.73 16.36
N ASN A 369 -15.09 0.47 16.71
CA ASN A 369 -15.65 0.10 18.01
C ASN A 369 -15.06 -1.23 18.46
N PRO A 370 -14.32 -1.31 19.58
CA PRO A 370 -13.71 -2.55 20.05
C PRO A 370 -14.71 -3.59 20.58
N GLU A 371 -15.98 -3.27 20.75
CA GLU A 371 -16.99 -4.22 21.27
C GLU A 371 -17.70 -4.98 20.14
N LYS A 372 -17.76 -4.41 18.93
CA LYS A 372 -18.49 -5.01 17.80
C LYS A 372 -18.09 -4.36 16.47
N PHE A 373 -18.29 -5.10 15.38
CA PHE A 373 -18.24 -4.55 14.02
C PHE A 373 -19.48 -3.68 13.74
N GLU A 374 -19.37 -2.37 13.98
CA GLU A 374 -20.50 -1.42 13.93
C GLU A 374 -20.66 -0.77 12.54
N VAL A 375 -21.37 -1.45 11.64
CA VAL A 375 -21.73 -0.91 10.32
C VAL A 375 -22.72 0.23 10.48
N ILE A 376 -22.37 1.42 9.95
CA ILE A 376 -23.24 2.60 9.92
C ILE A 376 -24.14 2.58 8.68
N SER A 377 -23.55 2.31 7.52
CA SER A 377 -24.23 2.22 6.23
C SER A 377 -23.37 1.43 5.26
N SER A 378 -24.00 0.82 4.26
CA SER A 378 -23.29 0.07 3.21
C SER A 378 -24.04 0.13 1.90
N PHE A 379 -23.32 -0.09 0.80
CA PHE A 379 -23.89 -0.26 -0.53
C PHE A 379 -23.08 -1.30 -1.31
N LYS A 380 -23.60 -1.73 -2.45
CA LYS A 380 -22.98 -2.78 -3.27
C LYS A 380 -22.41 -2.21 -4.56
N ILE A 381 -21.21 -2.67 -4.89
CA ILE A 381 -20.57 -2.45 -6.19
C ILE A 381 -21.07 -3.50 -7.17
N HIS A 382 -21.58 -3.05 -8.32
CA HIS A 382 -22.21 -3.91 -9.33
C HIS A 382 -21.41 -4.01 -10.64
N GLN A 383 -20.55 -3.03 -10.91
CA GLN A 383 -19.69 -2.94 -12.08
C GLN A 383 -18.47 -3.84 -11.94
N GLY A 384 -17.90 -4.27 -13.06
CA GLY A 384 -16.66 -5.06 -13.12
C GLY A 384 -16.86 -6.56 -12.92
N VAL A 385 -15.80 -7.32 -13.15
CA VAL A 385 -15.78 -8.80 -13.03
C VAL A 385 -14.62 -9.26 -12.16
N GLY A 386 -14.82 -10.40 -11.48
CA GLY A 386 -13.79 -11.08 -10.71
C GLY A 386 -13.93 -10.86 -9.20
N PRO A 387 -12.84 -11.05 -8.43
CA PRO A 387 -12.84 -10.75 -7.01
C PRO A 387 -12.64 -9.26 -6.74
N HIS A 388 -13.21 -8.78 -5.63
CA HIS A 388 -13.10 -7.39 -5.18
C HIS A 388 -11.82 -7.16 -4.36
N TRP A 389 -10.66 -7.54 -4.90
CA TRP A 389 -9.37 -7.48 -4.19
C TRP A 389 -8.69 -6.11 -4.23
N ALA A 390 -9.14 -5.18 -5.06
CA ALA A 390 -8.54 -3.86 -5.13
C ALA A 390 -8.86 -3.05 -3.87
N HIS A 391 -7.83 -2.47 -3.26
CA HIS A 391 -8.04 -1.58 -2.14
C HIS A 391 -8.62 -0.25 -2.63
N PRO A 392 -9.71 0.24 -2.02
CA PRO A 392 -10.21 1.58 -2.31
C PRO A 392 -9.17 2.65 -1.97
N SER A 393 -9.32 3.83 -2.54
CA SER A 393 -8.55 5.01 -2.16
C SER A 393 -9.44 6.23 -2.01
N ILE A 394 -8.96 7.22 -1.24
CA ILE A 394 -9.67 8.48 -1.03
C ILE A 394 -8.77 9.62 -1.46
N TYR A 395 -9.34 10.56 -2.21
CA TYR A 395 -8.67 11.79 -2.59
C TYR A 395 -9.68 12.92 -2.69
N ASP A 396 -9.48 13.99 -1.92
CA ASP A 396 -10.27 15.22 -1.98
C ASP A 396 -11.78 14.95 -1.92
N GLY A 397 -12.19 14.23 -0.87
CA GLY A 397 -13.58 13.87 -0.64
C GLY A 397 -14.14 12.87 -1.65
N LYS A 398 -13.32 12.23 -2.48
CA LYS A 398 -13.78 11.24 -3.46
C LYS A 398 -13.28 9.87 -3.11
N LEU A 399 -14.17 8.89 -3.10
CA LEU A 399 -13.87 7.49 -2.92
C LEU A 399 -13.70 6.83 -4.28
N LEU A 400 -12.53 6.28 -4.54
CA LEU A 400 -12.22 5.54 -5.76
C LEU A 400 -12.26 4.04 -5.46
N VAL A 401 -13.10 3.30 -6.16
CA VAL A 401 -13.29 1.86 -5.98
C VAL A 401 -13.09 1.16 -7.32
N ARG A 402 -12.10 0.29 -7.39
CA ARG A 402 -11.85 -0.54 -8.56
C ARG A 402 -12.46 -1.92 -8.38
N HIS A 403 -13.04 -2.47 -9.45
CA HIS A 403 -13.37 -3.88 -9.56
C HIS A 403 -13.01 -4.39 -10.96
N GLY A 404 -11.97 -5.23 -11.05
CA GLY A 404 -11.47 -5.75 -12.31
C GLY A 404 -11.07 -4.63 -13.29
N GLU A 405 -11.79 -4.57 -14.40
CA GLU A 405 -11.66 -3.60 -15.49
C GLU A 405 -12.52 -2.34 -15.34
N SER A 406 -13.21 -2.17 -14.21
CA SER A 406 -14.05 -1.01 -13.90
C SER A 406 -13.49 -0.18 -12.74
N LEU A 407 -13.66 1.14 -12.80
CA LEU A 407 -13.37 2.08 -11.72
C LEU A 407 -14.54 3.03 -11.50
N MET A 408 -14.98 3.13 -10.25
CA MET A 408 -16.06 4.02 -9.83
C MET A 408 -15.51 5.08 -8.89
N VAL A 409 -15.97 6.32 -9.05
CA VAL A 409 -15.62 7.45 -8.18
C VAL A 409 -16.89 7.99 -7.55
N TYR A 410 -16.93 8.05 -6.23
CA TYR A 410 -18.09 8.51 -5.46
C TYR A 410 -17.76 9.78 -4.67
N GLU A 411 -18.72 10.70 -4.57
CA GLU A 411 -18.63 11.90 -3.73
C GLU A 411 -18.87 11.55 -2.25
N LEU A 412 -17.93 11.93 -1.39
CA LEU A 412 -17.99 11.74 0.06
C LEU A 412 -18.19 13.04 0.83
N ARG A 413 -18.30 14.21 0.20
CA ARG A 413 -18.67 15.45 0.89
C ARG A 413 -20.10 15.84 0.54
N LYS A 414 -20.79 16.50 1.46
CA LYS A 414 -22.07 17.14 1.11
C LYS A 414 -21.79 18.26 0.13
N GLU A 415 -22.60 18.40 -0.91
CA GLU A 415 -22.64 19.63 -1.68
C GLU A 415 -22.94 20.78 -0.71
N VAL A 416 -21.96 21.67 -0.52
CA VAL A 416 -22.26 22.98 0.09
C VAL A 416 -23.08 23.70 -0.96
N SER A 417 -24.37 23.84 -0.72
CA SER A 417 -25.25 24.67 -1.54
C SER A 417 -24.56 26.02 -1.68
N LYS A 418 -24.10 26.37 -2.88
CA LYS A 418 -23.66 27.74 -3.15
C LYS A 418 -24.89 28.61 -2.95
N VAL A 419 -24.98 29.26 -1.79
CA VAL A 419 -25.96 30.33 -1.58
C VAL A 419 -25.52 31.44 -2.54
N ASN A 420 -26.34 31.65 -3.57
CA ASN A 420 -26.15 32.68 -4.59
C ASN A 420 -26.07 34.07 -3.99
#